data_AF-A0A8T5DAX5-F1
#
_entry.id   AF-A0A8T5DAX5-F1
#
_cell.length_a   1.000
_cell.length_b   1.000
_cell.length_c   1.000
_cell.angle_alpha   90.00
_cell.angle_beta   90.00
_cell.angle_gamma   90.00
#
_symmetry.space_group_name_H-M   'P 1'
#
loop_
_entity.id
_entity.type
_entity.pdbx_description
1 polymer ?
#
loop_
_entity_poly.entity_id
_entity_poly.type
_entity_poly.pdbx_seq_one_letter_code
_entity_poly.pdbx_strand_id
1 'polypeptide(L)'
;MVEQERGPQSFVEFIGMIIKAYISGIPSVIKGMIVSVIVSAVMSNAIHFYLIGWVNDGWNDGGNPWLDPMLFLTSQPNSPKVMLAYFMITYLFWWVIGMFRSKGIGETIKMIATSPIWIIKSLTSIGFAVLPMLMGGLAVSFVLGLTVLTKVTSITMFLMMLTVLISQEESLIIMGLQLGFKDVSGLVNRNQQPQIPSAHIPSAAITGACIGFGYMAFFNTNPMVIGGIALLSIAGLVYMFMQSRKGPQTAVICTLIVVISAVAIMAPVAFADDGGIPENGGWGSLASNPWLINQLISKGYPASIAASLAAAIISGMFSPPVLSKIKPLGDGYVQKDWKSWTKDGKVDIDTRFKEDPQGQWETPDGKKWSPESQEGVGLTKTIIDAEDSKLLGDKVRIFTQEPPKDQKLITDITDGIKDLGRDNVDNLHPDNWKNLTPDEKGKVMEKISDVLKDKLGLDYKLDLYSNEQKPGLGGSWSRGTKGDPNDPNVLKINTSGNAFKDPREAIRTLIHETRHGYQEKVQDPNGTDYEQMCEYNDTNYVRSGSDYVRYNEQYVERDSRNFGHNTTNQLIGELNKMWSGE
;
A
#
# COMPACT_ATOMS: atom_id res chain seq x y z
N MET A 1 12.79 23.24 7.96
CA MET A 1 13.00 21.85 7.53
C MET A 1 11.80 21.04 7.96
N VAL A 2 11.10 20.39 7.04
CA VAL A 2 10.08 19.39 7.39
C VAL A 2 10.82 18.06 7.45
N GLU A 3 10.83 17.39 8.61
CA GLU A 3 11.35 16.02 8.68
C GLU A 3 10.57 15.15 7.71
N GLN A 4 11.28 14.42 6.84
CA GLN A 4 10.64 13.37 6.05
C GLN A 4 10.13 12.31 7.03
N GLU A 5 8.81 12.29 7.27
CA GLU A 5 8.16 11.28 8.10
C GLU A 5 8.54 9.88 7.62
N ARG A 6 9.42 9.23 8.38
CA ARG A 6 9.90 7.86 8.18
C ARG A 6 8.76 6.89 8.49
N GLY A 7 8.70 5.77 7.78
CA GLY A 7 7.80 4.67 8.12
C GLY A 7 8.21 4.02 9.45
N PRO A 8 7.26 3.41 10.19
CA PRO A 8 7.53 2.79 11.48
C PRO A 8 8.57 1.69 11.36
N GLN A 9 9.57 1.72 12.24
CA GLN A 9 10.66 0.74 12.27
C GLN A 9 10.35 -0.45 13.16
N SER A 10 9.40 -0.32 14.09
CA SER A 10 8.96 -1.37 15.01
C SER A 10 7.44 -1.43 15.15
N PHE A 11 6.92 -2.55 15.66
CA PHE A 11 5.51 -2.73 15.98
C PHE A 11 5.07 -1.76 17.09
N VAL A 12 5.91 -1.53 18.10
CA VAL A 12 5.63 -0.58 19.18
C VAL A 12 5.52 0.85 18.64
N GLU A 13 6.41 1.24 17.72
CA GLU A 13 6.34 2.53 17.03
C GLU A 13 5.09 2.63 16.14
N PHE A 14 4.71 1.58 15.42
CA PHE A 14 3.48 1.53 14.62
C PHE A 14 2.22 1.69 15.47
N ILE A 15 2.12 1.00 16.61
CA ILE A 15 1.03 1.17 17.57
C ILE A 15 1.03 2.60 18.13
N GLY A 16 2.21 3.15 18.47
CA GLY A 16 2.37 4.55 18.88
C GLY A 16 1.93 5.54 17.80
N MET A 17 2.22 5.26 16.53
CA MET A 17 1.77 6.06 15.38
C MET A 17 0.26 5.97 15.20
N ILE A 18 -0.37 4.79 15.29
CA ILE A 18 -1.83 4.64 15.23
C ILE A 18 -2.48 5.46 16.36
N ILE A 19 -2.00 5.33 17.60
CA ILE A 19 -2.53 6.05 18.76
C ILE A 19 -2.36 7.57 18.58
N LYS A 20 -1.17 8.03 18.18
CA LYS A 20 -0.89 9.46 17.93
C LYS A 20 -1.69 10.01 16.74
N ALA A 21 -1.86 9.24 15.68
CA ALA A 21 -2.67 9.60 14.53
C ALA A 21 -4.15 9.72 14.92
N TYR A 22 -4.68 8.74 15.67
CA TYR A 22 -6.03 8.77 16.21
C TYR A 22 -6.24 10.01 17.09
N ILE A 23 -5.43 10.20 18.13
CA ILE A 23 -5.52 11.33 19.08
C ILE A 23 -5.40 12.68 18.35
N SER A 24 -4.43 12.85 17.46
CA SER A 24 -4.28 14.09 16.69
C SER A 24 -5.37 14.30 15.63
N GLY A 25 -6.03 13.21 15.20
CA GLY A 25 -7.20 13.25 14.35
C GLY A 25 -8.44 13.78 15.07
N ILE A 26 -8.65 13.39 16.34
CA ILE A 26 -9.90 13.58 17.12
C ILE A 26 -10.66 14.88 16.78
N PRO A 27 -10.08 16.11 16.80
CA PRO A 27 -10.83 17.34 16.53
C PRO A 27 -11.47 17.42 15.13
N SER A 28 -10.78 16.87 14.12
CA SER A 28 -11.28 16.77 12.74
C SER A 28 -12.24 15.60 12.56
N VAL A 29 -11.97 14.48 13.23
CA VAL A 29 -12.79 13.27 13.09
C VAL A 29 -14.11 13.42 13.85
N ILE A 30 -14.17 14.10 15.01
CA ILE A 30 -15.40 14.37 15.77
C ILE A 30 -16.51 14.93 14.86
N LYS A 31 -16.20 15.92 14.01
CA LYS A 31 -17.21 16.54 13.13
C LYS A 31 -17.82 15.57 12.11
N GLY A 32 -17.08 14.55 11.67
CA GLY A 32 -17.58 13.48 10.81
C GLY A 32 -18.17 12.28 11.59
N MET A 33 -17.62 11.98 12.76
CA MET A 33 -18.03 10.89 13.65
C MET A 33 -19.41 11.09 14.25
N ILE A 34 -19.81 12.32 14.56
CA ILE A 34 -21.10 12.57 15.23
C ILE A 34 -22.25 11.90 14.45
N VAL A 35 -22.23 11.96 13.11
CA VAL A 35 -23.23 11.28 12.28
C VAL A 35 -23.09 9.76 12.35
N SER A 36 -21.90 9.19 12.19
CA SER A 36 -21.73 7.72 12.22
C SER A 36 -22.01 7.11 13.59
N VAL A 37 -21.62 7.80 14.67
CA VAL A 37 -21.89 7.45 16.06
C VAL A 37 -23.38 7.52 16.37
N ILE A 38 -24.09 8.61 16.02
CA ILE A 38 -25.54 8.72 16.25
C ILE A 38 -26.30 7.66 15.43
N VAL A 39 -25.97 7.49 14.15
CA VAL A 39 -26.58 6.47 13.29
C VAL A 39 -26.35 5.07 13.86
N SER A 40 -25.13 4.74 14.30
CA SER A 40 -24.84 3.45 14.93
C SER A 40 -25.55 3.26 16.27
N ALA A 41 -25.58 4.26 17.14
CA ALA A 41 -26.32 4.19 18.39
C ALA A 41 -27.81 3.91 18.13
N VAL A 42 -28.45 4.70 17.26
CA VAL A 42 -29.87 4.57 16.95
C VAL A 42 -30.18 3.25 16.24
N MET A 43 -29.41 2.85 15.22
CA MET A 43 -29.65 1.61 14.49
C MET A 43 -29.39 0.38 15.36
N SER A 44 -28.30 0.33 16.13
CA SER A 44 -28.02 -0.81 17.01
C SER A 44 -29.01 -0.91 18.16
N ASN A 45 -29.50 0.21 18.69
CA ASN A 45 -30.61 0.21 19.64
C ASN A 45 -31.89 -0.32 18.99
N ALA A 46 -32.27 0.18 17.80
CA ALA A 46 -33.48 -0.26 17.10
C ALA A 46 -33.44 -1.75 16.68
N ILE A 47 -32.27 -2.24 16.26
CA ILE A 47 -32.04 -3.66 15.98
C ILE A 47 -32.14 -4.48 17.28
N HIS A 48 -31.45 -4.07 18.35
CA HIS A 48 -31.52 -4.78 19.63
C HIS A 48 -32.94 -4.80 20.21
N PHE A 49 -33.64 -3.67 20.17
CA PHE A 49 -35.05 -3.49 20.51
C PHE A 49 -35.94 -4.48 19.76
N TYR A 50 -35.80 -4.56 18.43
CA TYR A 50 -36.59 -5.49 17.61
C TYR A 50 -36.24 -6.95 17.92
N LEU A 51 -34.95 -7.27 18.07
CA LEU A 51 -34.51 -8.63 18.36
C LEU A 51 -34.99 -9.09 19.76
N ILE A 52 -34.88 -8.25 20.80
CA ILE A 52 -35.27 -8.64 22.17
C ILE A 52 -36.80 -8.57 22.37
N GLY A 53 -37.44 -7.54 21.85
CA GLY A 53 -38.86 -7.29 22.08
C GLY A 53 -39.79 -8.08 21.17
N TRP A 54 -39.36 -8.47 19.97
CA TRP A 54 -40.22 -9.14 18.97
C TRP A 54 -39.71 -10.51 18.51
N VAL A 55 -38.40 -10.68 18.31
CA VAL A 55 -37.85 -11.96 17.81
C VAL A 55 -37.57 -12.96 18.92
N ASN A 56 -37.13 -12.47 20.08
CA ASN A 56 -36.90 -13.26 21.30
C ASN A 56 -38.15 -13.36 22.19
N ASP A 57 -39.13 -12.46 21.97
CA ASP A 57 -40.38 -12.34 22.74
C ASP A 57 -40.19 -12.28 24.27
N GLY A 58 -39.05 -11.77 24.75
CA GLY A 58 -38.75 -11.84 26.18
C GLY A 58 -37.36 -11.40 26.58
N TRP A 59 -37.13 -11.39 27.89
CA TRP A 59 -35.93 -10.81 28.51
C TRP A 59 -34.83 -11.81 28.82
N ASN A 60 -35.10 -13.09 28.63
CA ASN A 60 -34.28 -14.20 29.07
C ASN A 60 -33.87 -15.07 27.86
N ASP A 61 -33.06 -16.09 28.11
CA ASP A 61 -32.28 -16.82 27.09
C ASP A 61 -33.13 -17.86 26.34
N GLY A 62 -33.30 -17.69 25.02
CA GLY A 62 -34.12 -18.55 24.19
C GLY A 62 -33.46 -19.90 23.82
N GLY A 63 -32.24 -20.16 24.28
CA GLY A 63 -31.44 -21.32 23.88
C GLY A 63 -31.04 -21.33 22.39
N ASN A 64 -31.20 -20.21 21.69
CA ASN A 64 -30.90 -20.03 20.29
C ASN A 64 -29.47 -19.50 20.10
N PRO A 65 -28.52 -20.35 19.63
CA PRO A 65 -27.09 -20.02 19.58
C PRO A 65 -26.71 -18.94 18.56
N TRP A 66 -27.69 -18.37 17.84
CA TRP A 66 -27.54 -17.22 16.96
C TRP A 66 -28.18 -15.93 17.53
N LEU A 67 -29.27 -16.05 18.29
CA LEU A 67 -30.03 -14.92 18.81
C LEU A 67 -29.51 -14.44 20.17
N ASP A 68 -29.36 -15.32 21.16
CA ASP A 68 -28.93 -14.94 22.51
C ASP A 68 -27.56 -14.24 22.55
N PRO A 69 -26.57 -14.60 21.71
CA PRO A 69 -25.32 -13.85 21.57
C PRO A 69 -25.45 -12.40 21.08
N MET A 70 -26.63 -11.98 20.64
CA MET A 70 -26.94 -10.62 20.18
C MET A 70 -27.85 -9.85 21.14
N LEU A 71 -28.15 -10.40 22.33
CA LEU A 71 -29.13 -9.85 23.25
C LEU A 71 -28.60 -9.56 24.66
N PHE A 72 -28.83 -8.35 25.17
CA PHE A 72 -28.65 -8.00 26.57
C PHE A 72 -29.82 -8.52 27.44
N LEU A 73 -29.80 -9.83 27.65
CA LEU A 73 -30.75 -10.57 28.46
C LEU A 73 -30.53 -10.34 29.96
N THR A 74 -31.50 -10.72 30.79
CA THR A 74 -31.44 -10.54 32.25
C THR A 74 -30.34 -11.37 32.92
N SER A 75 -30.01 -12.55 32.36
CA SER A 75 -28.86 -13.36 32.76
C SER A 75 -27.51 -12.73 32.36
N GLN A 76 -27.51 -11.78 31.42
CA GLN A 76 -26.28 -11.23 30.84
C GLN A 76 -26.38 -9.72 30.46
N PRO A 77 -26.79 -8.83 31.39
CA PRO A 77 -27.23 -7.47 31.08
C PRO A 77 -26.11 -6.54 30.58
N ASN A 78 -24.84 -6.90 30.80
CA ASN A 78 -23.66 -6.19 30.31
C ASN A 78 -22.63 -7.16 29.69
N SER A 79 -23.09 -8.23 29.01
CA SER A 79 -22.19 -9.26 28.47
C SER A 79 -21.15 -8.68 27.50
N PRO A 80 -19.84 -8.86 27.79
CA PRO A 80 -18.79 -8.45 26.87
C PRO A 80 -18.88 -9.15 25.51
N LYS A 81 -19.46 -10.36 25.46
CA LYS A 81 -19.65 -11.13 24.21
C LYS A 81 -20.72 -10.49 23.31
N VAL A 82 -21.81 -10.01 23.91
CA VAL A 82 -22.86 -9.28 23.18
C VAL A 82 -22.37 -7.89 22.76
N MET A 83 -21.66 -7.17 23.63
CA MET A 83 -21.00 -5.91 23.26
C MET A 83 -20.03 -6.10 22.09
N LEU A 84 -19.21 -7.16 22.13
CA LEU A 84 -18.29 -7.51 21.05
C LEU A 84 -19.04 -7.79 19.74
N ALA A 85 -20.19 -8.46 19.77
CA ALA A 85 -21.02 -8.67 18.57
C ALA A 85 -21.47 -7.35 17.93
N TYR A 86 -22.07 -6.42 18.70
CA TYR A 86 -22.48 -5.11 18.18
C TYR A 86 -21.30 -4.27 17.71
N PHE A 87 -20.17 -4.32 18.44
CA PHE A 87 -18.93 -3.66 18.03
C PHE A 87 -18.46 -4.17 16.66
N MET A 88 -18.36 -5.49 16.48
CA MET A 88 -17.82 -6.10 15.26
C MET A 88 -18.75 -5.94 14.06
N ILE A 89 -20.06 -6.10 14.22
CA ILE A 89 -21.04 -5.87 13.14
C ILE A 89 -20.96 -4.40 12.68
N THR A 90 -20.91 -3.47 13.63
CA THR A 90 -20.82 -2.03 13.33
C THR A 90 -19.48 -1.65 12.69
N TYR A 91 -18.38 -2.23 13.17
CA TYR A 91 -17.05 -2.06 12.59
C TYR A 91 -17.02 -2.55 11.12
N LEU A 92 -17.56 -3.74 10.85
CA LEU A 92 -17.68 -4.30 9.49
C LEU A 92 -18.54 -3.41 8.58
N PHE A 93 -19.71 -2.98 9.05
CA PHE A 93 -20.62 -2.11 8.31
C PHE A 93 -19.93 -0.81 7.87
N TRP A 94 -19.29 -0.12 8.81
CA TRP A 94 -18.55 1.10 8.51
C TRP A 94 -17.25 0.86 7.76
N TRP A 95 -16.62 -0.31 7.86
CA TRP A 95 -15.49 -0.68 7.01
C TRP A 95 -15.91 -0.82 5.54
N VAL A 96 -17.06 -1.46 5.26
CA VAL A 96 -17.60 -1.55 3.89
C VAL A 96 -17.93 -0.16 3.35
N ILE A 97 -18.58 0.68 4.14
CA ILE A 97 -18.85 2.08 3.77
C ILE A 97 -17.54 2.87 3.58
N GLY A 98 -16.55 2.67 4.44
CA GLY A 98 -15.23 3.28 4.36
C GLY A 98 -14.53 2.95 3.04
N MET A 99 -14.51 1.67 2.66
CA MET A 99 -13.97 1.19 1.38
C MET A 99 -14.73 1.76 0.18
N PHE A 100 -16.06 1.74 0.20
CA PHE A 100 -16.87 2.32 -0.87
C PHE A 100 -16.65 3.84 -1.02
N ARG A 101 -16.37 4.55 0.08
CA ARG A 101 -16.07 5.99 0.06
C ARG A 101 -14.64 6.31 -0.35
N SER A 102 -13.65 5.52 0.05
CA SER A 102 -12.23 5.78 -0.24
C SER A 102 -11.81 5.28 -1.63
N LYS A 103 -12.28 4.10 -2.04
CA LYS A 103 -11.89 3.46 -3.31
C LYS A 103 -12.98 3.50 -4.38
N GLY A 104 -14.24 3.69 -3.97
CA GLY A 104 -15.40 3.52 -4.84
C GLY A 104 -15.88 2.07 -4.88
N ILE A 105 -17.16 1.90 -5.21
CA ILE A 105 -17.85 0.59 -5.23
C ILE A 105 -17.18 -0.36 -6.23
N GLY A 106 -16.92 0.10 -7.46
CA GLY A 106 -16.32 -0.73 -8.52
C GLY A 106 -14.94 -1.28 -8.16
N GLU A 107 -14.05 -0.44 -7.60
CA GLU A 107 -12.72 -0.91 -7.18
C GLU A 107 -12.81 -1.82 -5.95
N THR A 108 -13.74 -1.57 -5.02
CA THR A 108 -13.97 -2.47 -3.88
C THR A 108 -14.44 -3.85 -4.35
N ILE A 109 -15.35 -3.93 -5.32
CA ILE A 109 -15.80 -5.19 -5.95
C ILE A 109 -14.63 -5.88 -6.66
N LYS A 110 -13.80 -5.14 -7.41
CA LYS A 110 -12.60 -5.68 -8.07
C LYS A 110 -11.57 -6.22 -7.07
N MET A 111 -11.36 -5.54 -5.94
CA MET A 111 -10.52 -6.05 -4.84
C MET A 111 -11.08 -7.36 -4.28
N ILE A 112 -12.39 -7.44 -4.00
CA ILE A 112 -13.06 -8.68 -3.57
C ILE A 112 -12.84 -9.80 -4.60
N ALA A 113 -13.04 -9.52 -5.89
CA ALA A 113 -12.88 -10.50 -6.97
C ALA A 113 -11.42 -10.98 -7.18
N THR A 114 -10.43 -10.12 -6.92
CA THR A 114 -9.00 -10.45 -7.05
C THR A 114 -8.38 -11.04 -5.79
N SER A 115 -9.06 -10.92 -4.64
CA SER A 115 -8.59 -11.44 -3.34
C SER A 115 -8.24 -12.93 -3.36
N PRO A 116 -9.03 -13.85 -3.97
CA PRO A 116 -8.66 -15.26 -4.04
C PRO A 116 -7.34 -15.50 -4.78
N ILE A 117 -7.07 -14.73 -5.84
CA ILE A 117 -5.82 -14.82 -6.61
C ILE A 117 -4.63 -14.38 -5.75
N TRP A 118 -4.78 -13.28 -5.00
CA TRP A 118 -3.75 -12.78 -4.08
C TRP A 118 -3.51 -13.73 -2.89
N ILE A 119 -4.56 -14.35 -2.35
CA ILE A 119 -4.44 -15.39 -1.31
C ILE A 119 -3.65 -16.59 -1.87
N ILE A 120 -4.02 -17.11 -3.05
CA ILE A 120 -3.29 -18.24 -3.69
C ILE A 120 -1.82 -17.88 -3.92
N LYS A 121 -1.53 -16.68 -4.46
CA LYS A 121 -0.16 -16.17 -4.64
C LYS A 121 0.59 -16.06 -3.30
N SER A 122 -0.08 -15.65 -2.24
CA SER A 122 0.52 -15.54 -0.90
C SER A 122 0.86 -16.90 -0.30
N LEU A 123 -0.01 -17.90 -0.50
CA LEU A 123 0.23 -19.28 -0.03
C LEU A 123 1.34 -19.98 -0.82
N THR A 124 1.46 -19.74 -2.14
CA THR A 124 2.50 -20.37 -2.97
C THR A 124 3.88 -19.70 -2.84
N SER A 125 3.94 -18.38 -2.73
CA SER A 125 5.21 -17.62 -2.70
C SER A 125 6.07 -17.86 -1.46
N ILE A 126 5.48 -18.21 -0.32
CA ILE A 126 6.22 -18.48 0.93
C ILE A 126 6.66 -19.94 1.09
N GLY A 127 6.35 -20.80 0.11
CA GLY A 127 6.78 -22.19 0.06
C GLY A 127 6.45 -22.97 1.34
N PHE A 128 7.44 -23.68 1.90
CA PHE A 128 7.25 -24.52 3.09
C PHE A 128 6.83 -23.74 4.35
N ALA A 129 7.04 -22.42 4.41
CA ALA A 129 6.59 -21.59 5.52
C ALA A 129 5.05 -21.40 5.57
N VAL A 130 4.31 -21.82 4.53
CA VAL A 130 2.86 -21.70 4.48
C VAL A 130 2.16 -22.51 5.57
N LEU A 131 2.62 -23.73 5.83
CA LEU A 131 2.01 -24.65 6.78
C LEU A 131 2.03 -24.13 8.22
N PRO A 132 3.18 -23.70 8.79
CA PRO A 132 3.19 -23.14 10.15
C PRO A 132 2.43 -21.81 10.24
N MET A 133 2.37 -20.99 9.18
CA MET A 133 1.55 -19.76 9.23
C MET A 133 0.06 -20.09 9.30
N LEU A 134 -0.42 -20.98 8.43
CA LEU A 134 -1.81 -21.48 8.46
C LEU A 134 -2.16 -22.09 9.82
N MET A 135 -1.29 -22.97 10.35
CA MET A 135 -1.51 -23.62 11.66
C MET A 135 -1.50 -22.62 12.82
N GLY A 136 -0.65 -21.57 12.77
CA GLY A 136 -0.63 -20.51 13.77
C GLY A 136 -1.93 -19.70 13.81
N GLY A 137 -2.43 -19.26 12.65
CA GLY A 137 -3.71 -18.57 12.57
C GLY A 137 -4.90 -19.43 12.98
N LEU A 138 -4.91 -20.69 12.55
CA LEU A 138 -5.95 -21.66 12.89
C LEU A 138 -5.95 -21.99 14.39
N ALA A 139 -4.78 -22.12 15.02
CA ALA A 139 -4.68 -22.24 16.48
C ALA A 139 -5.23 -21.01 17.22
N VAL A 140 -4.83 -19.79 16.82
CA VAL A 140 -5.32 -18.54 17.43
C VAL A 140 -6.85 -18.43 17.31
N SER A 141 -7.41 -18.71 16.14
CA SER A 141 -8.86 -18.66 15.94
C SER A 141 -9.61 -19.66 16.81
N PHE A 142 -9.17 -20.92 16.90
CA PHE A 142 -9.80 -21.92 17.77
C PHE A 142 -9.65 -21.63 19.26
N VAL A 143 -8.52 -21.07 19.71
CA VAL A 143 -8.35 -20.63 21.10
C VAL A 143 -9.31 -19.49 21.44
N LEU A 144 -9.44 -18.47 20.58
CA LEU A 144 -10.41 -17.38 20.76
C LEU A 144 -11.87 -17.90 20.71
N GLY A 145 -12.11 -18.89 19.86
CA GLY A 145 -13.36 -19.65 19.75
C GLY A 145 -13.83 -20.32 21.04
N LEU A 146 -12.93 -21.05 21.68
CA LEU A 146 -13.22 -21.78 22.93
C LEU A 146 -13.47 -20.89 24.14
N THR A 147 -13.16 -19.59 24.04
CA THR A 147 -12.99 -18.72 25.19
C THR A 147 -13.92 -17.50 25.14
N VAL A 148 -13.69 -16.63 24.16
CA VAL A 148 -14.35 -15.32 24.03
C VAL A 148 -15.53 -15.38 23.07
N LEU A 149 -15.40 -16.13 21.97
CA LEU A 149 -16.30 -15.99 20.82
C LEU A 149 -17.55 -16.88 20.92
N THR A 150 -18.68 -16.31 20.53
CA THR A 150 -19.92 -17.01 20.17
C THR A 150 -19.94 -17.32 18.67
N LYS A 151 -20.98 -17.98 18.15
CA LYS A 151 -21.14 -18.18 16.70
C LYS A 151 -21.25 -16.87 15.94
N VAL A 152 -22.00 -15.90 16.49
CA VAL A 152 -22.15 -14.56 15.89
C VAL A 152 -20.82 -13.82 15.85
N THR A 153 -20.06 -13.79 16.95
CA THR A 153 -18.75 -13.14 16.91
C THR A 153 -17.75 -13.90 16.04
N SER A 154 -17.88 -15.22 15.90
CA SER A 154 -17.06 -16.05 15.01
C SER A 154 -17.33 -15.76 13.54
N ILE A 155 -18.59 -15.65 13.11
CA ILE A 155 -18.90 -15.26 11.72
C ILE A 155 -18.43 -13.82 11.43
N THR A 156 -18.52 -12.91 12.40
CA THR A 156 -17.94 -11.57 12.22
C THR A 156 -16.41 -11.58 12.23
N MET A 157 -15.73 -12.43 13.01
CA MET A 157 -14.27 -12.60 12.94
C MET A 157 -13.86 -13.13 11.57
N PHE A 158 -14.58 -14.12 11.05
CA PHE A 158 -14.40 -14.66 9.70
C PHE A 158 -14.53 -13.56 8.64
N LEU A 159 -15.62 -12.79 8.67
CA LEU A 159 -15.81 -11.66 7.77
C LEU A 159 -14.71 -10.61 7.92
N MET A 160 -14.27 -10.27 9.14
CA MET A 160 -13.16 -9.34 9.34
C MET A 160 -11.84 -9.87 8.77
N MET A 161 -11.52 -11.16 8.94
CA MET A 161 -10.33 -11.75 8.31
C MET A 161 -10.43 -11.71 6.78
N LEU A 162 -11.61 -11.92 6.20
CA LEU A 162 -11.83 -11.66 4.78
C LEU A 162 -11.58 -10.18 4.42
N THR A 163 -12.09 -9.21 5.18
CA THR A 163 -11.83 -7.77 4.91
C THR A 163 -10.35 -7.41 4.97
N VAL A 164 -9.58 -8.07 5.84
CA VAL A 164 -8.12 -7.94 5.94
C VAL A 164 -7.43 -8.50 4.71
N LEU A 165 -7.83 -9.69 4.24
CA LEU A 165 -7.30 -10.30 3.01
C LEU A 165 -7.70 -9.52 1.75
N ILE A 166 -8.91 -8.93 1.74
CA ILE A 166 -9.39 -8.04 0.67
C ILE A 166 -8.56 -6.75 0.63
N SER A 167 -8.16 -6.22 1.79
CA SER A 167 -7.33 -5.02 1.89
C SER A 167 -5.87 -5.25 1.47
N GLN A 168 -5.42 -6.51 1.38
CA GLN A 168 -4.07 -6.89 0.98
C GLN A 168 -2.99 -6.08 1.74
N GLU A 169 -1.97 -5.59 1.04
CA GLU A 169 -0.81 -4.88 1.62
C GLU A 169 -1.17 -3.52 2.26
N GLU A 170 -2.34 -2.96 1.95
CA GLU A 170 -2.85 -1.75 2.58
C GLU A 170 -3.46 -2.00 3.97
N SER A 171 -3.63 -3.27 4.37
CA SER A 171 -4.19 -3.60 5.67
C SER A 171 -3.23 -3.25 6.81
N LEU A 172 -3.69 -2.39 7.74
CA LEU A 172 -3.00 -2.08 8.99
C LEU A 172 -2.73 -3.35 9.83
N ILE A 173 -3.55 -4.40 9.71
CA ILE A 173 -3.32 -5.69 10.38
C ILE A 173 -2.17 -6.45 9.72
N ILE A 174 -2.02 -6.40 8.39
CA ILE A 174 -0.89 -7.01 7.69
C ILE A 174 0.40 -6.26 8.01
N MET A 175 0.42 -4.92 7.90
CA MET A 175 1.57 -4.10 8.31
C MET A 175 1.98 -4.34 9.78
N GLY A 176 1.00 -4.39 10.69
CA GLY A 176 1.23 -4.69 12.10
C GLY A 176 1.84 -6.08 12.32
N LEU A 177 1.36 -7.11 11.60
CA LEU A 177 1.93 -8.45 11.67
C LEU A 177 3.34 -8.51 11.05
N GLN A 178 3.62 -7.80 9.95
CA GLN A 178 4.97 -7.71 9.38
C GLN A 178 5.96 -7.13 10.39
N LEU A 179 5.58 -6.04 11.08
CA LEU A 179 6.42 -5.42 12.11
C LEU A 179 6.52 -6.27 13.38
N GLY A 180 5.45 -6.93 13.81
CA GLY A 180 5.49 -7.86 14.94
C GLY A 180 6.43 -9.04 14.68
N PHE A 181 6.37 -9.62 13.48
CA PHE A 181 7.29 -10.66 13.05
C PHE A 181 8.73 -10.13 12.94
N LYS A 182 8.96 -8.92 12.40
CA LYS A 182 10.28 -8.27 12.37
C LYS A 182 10.85 -8.12 13.78
N ASP A 183 10.15 -7.41 14.68
CA ASP A 183 10.60 -7.08 16.02
C ASP A 183 10.98 -8.34 16.80
N VAL A 184 10.07 -9.31 16.83
CA VAL A 184 10.32 -10.53 17.58
C VAL A 184 11.39 -11.38 16.89
N SER A 185 11.54 -11.32 15.56
CA SER A 185 12.68 -11.94 14.87
C SER A 185 14.02 -11.33 15.27
N GLY A 186 14.07 -10.04 15.58
CA GLY A 186 15.27 -9.38 16.15
C GLY A 186 15.57 -9.82 17.59
N LEU A 187 14.54 -10.08 18.40
CA LEU A 187 14.72 -10.60 19.77
C LEU A 187 15.37 -12.00 19.79
N VAL A 188 15.04 -12.86 18.81
CA VAL A 188 15.61 -14.20 18.66
C VAL A 188 16.93 -14.16 17.85
N ASN A 189 17.04 -13.30 16.84
CA ASN A 189 18.23 -13.10 16.01
C ASN A 189 19.08 -11.91 16.46
N ARG A 190 19.67 -12.00 17.65
CA ARG A 190 20.57 -10.93 18.15
C ARG A 190 21.78 -10.64 17.25
N ASN A 191 22.11 -11.53 16.32
CA ASN A 191 23.26 -11.45 15.42
C ASN A 191 22.90 -11.16 13.95
N GLN A 192 21.63 -10.92 13.60
CA GLN A 192 21.21 -10.57 12.23
C GLN A 192 20.31 -9.35 12.27
N GLN A 193 20.44 -8.42 11.32
CA GLN A 193 19.49 -7.32 11.22
C GLN A 193 18.10 -7.85 10.84
N PRO A 194 17.05 -7.60 11.64
CA PRO A 194 15.73 -8.14 11.38
C PRO A 194 15.09 -7.44 10.18
N GLN A 195 14.89 -8.20 9.11
CA GLN A 195 14.22 -7.75 7.89
C GLN A 195 12.70 -7.77 8.07
N ILE A 196 12.00 -6.87 7.36
CA ILE A 196 10.54 -6.90 7.27
C ILE A 196 10.15 -8.11 6.40
N PRO A 197 9.34 -9.06 6.89
CA PRO A 197 8.87 -10.18 6.07
C PRO A 197 7.88 -9.70 5.00
N SER A 198 7.84 -10.39 3.87
CA SER A 198 6.82 -10.17 2.83
C SER A 198 5.41 -10.30 3.41
N ALA A 199 4.48 -9.46 2.93
CA ALA A 199 3.06 -9.46 3.30
C ALA A 199 2.36 -10.82 3.10
N HIS A 200 2.91 -11.67 2.23
CA HIS A 200 2.46 -13.04 2.02
C HIS A 200 2.54 -13.92 3.28
N ILE A 201 3.51 -13.67 4.18
CA ILE A 201 3.67 -14.43 5.44
C ILE A 201 2.50 -14.13 6.41
N PRO A 202 2.20 -12.87 6.77
CA PRO A 202 0.97 -12.51 7.47
C PRO A 202 -0.31 -12.99 6.78
N SER A 203 -0.39 -12.88 5.45
CA SER A 203 -1.57 -13.32 4.68
C SER A 203 -1.88 -14.80 4.93
N ALA A 204 -0.88 -15.67 4.97
CA ALA A 204 -1.08 -17.09 5.29
C ALA A 204 -1.57 -17.30 6.73
N ALA A 205 -1.08 -16.53 7.71
CA ALA A 205 -1.59 -16.59 9.08
C ALA A 205 -3.05 -16.10 9.18
N ILE A 206 -3.39 -15.01 8.51
CA ILE A 206 -4.77 -14.49 8.43
C ILE A 206 -5.68 -15.49 7.72
N THR A 207 -5.18 -16.19 6.69
CA THR A 207 -5.92 -17.25 5.98
C THR A 207 -6.21 -18.42 6.90
N GLY A 208 -5.25 -18.85 7.71
CA GLY A 208 -5.44 -19.89 8.74
C GLY A 208 -6.50 -19.50 9.77
N ALA A 209 -6.46 -18.25 10.25
CA ALA A 209 -7.45 -17.71 11.17
C ALA A 209 -8.84 -17.61 10.52
N CYS A 210 -8.91 -17.19 9.25
CA CYS A 210 -10.14 -17.15 8.46
C CYS A 210 -10.78 -18.55 8.35
N ILE A 211 -9.99 -19.59 8.09
CA ILE A 211 -10.48 -20.98 8.03
C ILE A 211 -11.05 -21.41 9.39
N GLY A 212 -10.34 -21.16 10.50
CA GLY A 212 -10.81 -21.56 11.84
C GLY A 212 -12.04 -20.79 12.32
N PHE A 213 -12.12 -19.47 12.10
CA PHE A 213 -13.33 -18.69 12.39
C PHE A 213 -14.53 -19.11 11.54
N GLY A 214 -14.31 -19.35 10.24
CA GLY A 214 -15.35 -19.88 9.35
C GLY A 214 -15.84 -21.26 9.82
N TYR A 215 -14.92 -22.13 10.25
CA TYR A 215 -15.29 -23.44 10.78
C TYR A 215 -16.19 -23.34 12.01
N MET A 216 -15.88 -22.46 12.97
CA MET A 216 -16.71 -22.28 14.18
C MET A 216 -18.03 -21.55 13.91
N ALA A 217 -18.09 -20.72 12.88
CA ALA A 217 -19.32 -20.07 12.44
C ALA A 217 -20.31 -21.09 11.84
N PHE A 218 -19.83 -21.96 10.94
CA PHE A 218 -20.70 -22.81 10.13
C PHE A 218 -20.90 -24.24 10.68
N PHE A 219 -19.98 -24.76 11.50
CA PHE A 219 -20.11 -26.10 12.07
C PHE A 219 -20.42 -26.06 13.57
N ASN A 220 -21.37 -26.92 13.99
CA ASN A 220 -21.75 -27.06 15.39
C ASN A 220 -20.77 -27.97 16.14
N THR A 221 -19.52 -27.54 16.25
CA THR A 221 -18.42 -28.43 16.67
C THR A 221 -18.32 -28.54 18.19
N ASN A 222 -18.19 -29.78 18.68
CA ASN A 222 -17.93 -30.07 20.09
C ASN A 222 -16.65 -29.35 20.56
N PRO A 223 -16.67 -28.61 21.70
CA PRO A 223 -15.48 -27.94 22.25
C PRO A 223 -14.26 -28.86 22.43
N MET A 224 -14.46 -30.16 22.72
CA MET A 224 -13.37 -31.14 22.80
C MET A 224 -12.69 -31.37 21.45
N VAL A 225 -13.44 -31.34 20.35
CA VAL A 225 -12.90 -31.48 18.98
C VAL A 225 -12.15 -30.22 18.59
N ILE A 226 -12.69 -29.03 18.88
CA ILE A 226 -11.99 -27.75 18.66
C ILE A 226 -10.68 -27.72 19.48
N GLY A 227 -10.73 -28.11 20.75
CA GLY A 227 -9.55 -28.22 21.63
C GLY A 227 -8.53 -29.24 21.12
N GLY A 228 -8.98 -30.39 20.61
CA GLY A 228 -8.14 -31.39 19.96
C GLY A 228 -7.42 -30.84 18.72
N ILE A 229 -8.14 -30.13 17.83
CA ILE A 229 -7.54 -29.52 16.64
C ILE A 229 -6.58 -28.39 17.01
N ALA A 230 -6.91 -27.56 18.01
CA ALA A 230 -6.02 -26.52 18.53
C ALA A 230 -4.72 -27.14 19.11
N LEU A 231 -4.84 -28.19 19.92
CA LEU A 231 -3.69 -28.93 20.46
C LEU A 231 -2.85 -29.59 19.37
N LEU A 232 -3.46 -30.21 18.36
CA LEU A 232 -2.75 -30.77 17.20
C LEU A 232 -2.05 -29.69 16.38
N SER A 233 -2.64 -28.50 16.27
CA SER A 233 -2.04 -27.37 15.57
C SER A 233 -0.84 -26.82 16.32
N ILE A 234 -0.95 -26.65 17.65
CA ILE A 234 0.17 -26.26 18.52
C ILE A 234 1.27 -27.33 18.54
N ALA A 235 0.91 -28.61 18.65
CA ALA A 235 1.87 -29.72 18.64
C ALA A 235 2.58 -29.86 17.28
N GLY A 236 1.87 -29.66 16.17
CA GLY A 236 2.47 -29.64 14.83
C GLY A 236 3.44 -28.48 14.65
N LEU A 237 3.10 -27.27 15.13
CA LEU A 237 4.02 -26.13 15.17
C LEU A 237 5.30 -26.45 15.98
N VAL A 238 5.15 -27.05 17.17
CA VAL A 238 6.27 -27.48 18.02
C VAL A 238 7.09 -28.59 17.36
N TYR A 239 6.47 -29.54 16.67
CA TYR A 239 7.16 -30.63 15.97
C TYR A 239 7.96 -30.12 14.75
N MET A 240 7.36 -29.27 13.92
CA MET A 240 8.06 -28.61 12.81
C MET A 240 9.24 -27.79 13.33
N PHE A 241 9.08 -27.11 14.47
CA PHE A 241 10.17 -26.39 15.15
C PHE A 241 11.30 -27.33 15.63
N MET A 242 10.98 -28.49 16.21
CA MET A 242 11.98 -29.47 16.66
C MET A 242 12.80 -30.05 15.50
N GLN A 243 12.18 -30.27 14.33
CA GLN A 243 12.91 -30.72 13.13
C GLN A 243 13.72 -29.59 12.46
N SER A 244 13.18 -28.37 12.41
CA SER A 244 13.82 -27.23 11.73
C SER A 244 14.85 -26.48 12.58
N ARG A 245 15.93 -27.17 12.99
CA ARG A 245 17.11 -26.59 13.70
C ARG A 245 17.96 -25.59 12.87
N LYS A 246 17.39 -24.93 11.86
CA LYS A 246 17.99 -23.86 11.05
C LYS A 246 16.92 -22.80 10.70
N GLY A 247 16.40 -22.09 11.70
CA GLY A 247 15.31 -21.14 11.49
C GLY A 247 14.97 -20.29 12.73
N PRO A 248 15.83 -19.36 13.15
CA PRO A 248 15.58 -18.51 14.31
C PRO A 248 14.42 -17.50 14.13
N GLN A 249 13.88 -17.32 12.92
CA GLN A 249 12.61 -16.60 12.70
C GLN A 249 11.37 -17.37 13.22
N THR A 250 11.49 -18.64 13.60
CA THR A 250 10.33 -19.49 13.96
C THR A 250 9.97 -19.43 15.45
N ALA A 251 10.96 -19.39 16.36
CA ALA A 251 10.69 -19.36 17.83
C ALA A 251 9.86 -18.14 18.25
N VAL A 252 10.14 -17.03 17.58
CA VAL A 252 9.42 -15.76 17.50
C VAL A 252 7.91 -15.91 17.56
N ILE A 253 7.38 -16.68 16.61
CA ILE A 253 5.96 -16.74 16.27
C ILE A 253 5.24 -17.60 17.31
N CYS A 254 5.93 -18.60 17.86
CA CYS A 254 5.43 -19.44 18.95
C CYS A 254 5.20 -18.65 20.25
N THR A 255 6.10 -17.72 20.63
CA THR A 255 5.95 -16.97 21.88
C THR A 255 4.72 -16.04 21.86
N LEU A 256 4.43 -15.40 20.72
CA LEU A 256 3.26 -14.52 20.59
C LEU A 256 1.93 -15.27 20.75
N ILE A 257 1.83 -16.47 20.16
CA ILE A 257 0.61 -17.30 20.17
C ILE A 257 0.31 -17.82 21.58
N VAL A 258 1.34 -18.21 22.34
CA VAL A 258 1.18 -18.72 23.72
C VAL A 258 0.68 -17.63 24.68
N VAL A 259 1.19 -16.39 24.57
CA VAL A 259 0.79 -15.29 25.45
C VAL A 259 -0.67 -14.85 25.23
N ILE A 260 -1.12 -14.82 23.98
CA ILE A 260 -2.53 -14.50 23.64
C ILE A 260 -3.48 -15.59 24.16
N SER A 261 -3.02 -16.84 24.25
CA SER A 261 -3.85 -17.99 24.65
C SER A 261 -4.12 -18.09 26.17
N ALA A 262 -3.36 -17.38 27.01
CA ALA A 262 -3.33 -17.60 28.45
C ALA A 262 -4.37 -16.82 29.28
N VAL A 263 -5.08 -15.84 28.68
CA VAL A 263 -5.85 -14.81 29.43
C VAL A 263 -7.37 -15.09 29.46
N ALA A 264 -7.88 -16.00 28.64
CA ALA A 264 -9.29 -16.00 28.26
C ALA A 264 -10.19 -17.04 28.97
N ILE A 265 -10.00 -17.26 30.28
CA ILE A 265 -10.85 -18.17 31.08
C ILE A 265 -11.68 -17.38 32.10
N MET A 266 -13.00 -17.30 31.91
CA MET A 266 -14.01 -17.59 32.95
C MET A 266 -15.48 -17.51 32.49
N ALA A 267 -16.29 -18.38 33.13
CA ALA A 267 -17.74 -18.34 33.40
C ALA A 267 -18.79 -18.84 32.35
N PRO A 268 -19.91 -19.46 32.81
CA PRO A 268 -20.80 -20.32 31.99
C PRO A 268 -22.30 -19.88 31.89
N VAL A 269 -23.03 -20.63 31.03
CA VAL A 269 -24.48 -20.78 30.72
C VAL A 269 -25.59 -20.31 31.70
N ALA A 270 -26.78 -19.89 31.19
CA ALA A 270 -28.13 -20.49 31.45
C ALA A 270 -29.38 -19.68 30.95
N PHE A 271 -30.52 -20.39 30.87
CA PHE A 271 -31.75 -20.21 30.05
C PHE A 271 -32.93 -19.30 30.56
N ALA A 272 -33.86 -19.02 29.63
CA ALA A 272 -35.34 -19.15 29.64
C ALA A 272 -36.29 -17.94 29.86
N ASP A 273 -37.01 -17.60 28.77
CA ASP A 273 -38.45 -17.18 28.65
C ASP A 273 -39.02 -15.91 29.36
N ASP A 274 -40.16 -15.41 28.85
CA ASP A 274 -41.03 -14.33 29.34
C ASP A 274 -40.63 -12.84 29.03
N GLY A 275 -41.60 -12.07 28.51
CA GLY A 275 -41.76 -10.62 28.71
C GLY A 275 -41.85 -9.70 27.49
N GLY A 276 -42.07 -10.22 26.27
CA GLY A 276 -41.95 -9.49 25.00
C GLY A 276 -43.13 -8.59 24.58
N ILE A 277 -42.99 -7.98 23.40
CA ILE A 277 -44.01 -7.10 22.78
C ILE A 277 -45.29 -7.88 22.44
N PRO A 278 -45.25 -9.06 21.78
CA PRO A 278 -46.42 -9.93 21.62
C PRO A 278 -47.21 -10.16 22.91
N GLU A 279 -46.54 -10.59 23.99
CA GLU A 279 -47.18 -10.86 25.29
C GLU A 279 -47.82 -9.62 25.93
N ASN A 280 -47.22 -8.45 25.70
CA ASN A 280 -47.71 -7.17 26.23
C ASN A 280 -48.85 -6.54 25.37
N GLY A 281 -49.42 -7.27 24.41
CA GLY A 281 -50.52 -6.79 23.54
C GLY A 281 -50.09 -6.32 22.14
N GLY A 282 -48.87 -6.65 21.72
CA GLY A 282 -48.33 -6.37 20.40
C GLY A 282 -47.92 -4.91 20.18
N TRP A 283 -47.55 -4.57 18.94
CA TRP A 283 -47.07 -3.22 18.58
C TRP A 283 -48.07 -2.09 18.91
N GLY A 284 -49.37 -2.39 18.93
CA GLY A 284 -50.41 -1.41 19.23
C GLY A 284 -50.44 -0.94 20.70
N SER A 285 -50.00 -1.78 21.64
CA SER A 285 -49.97 -1.45 23.08
C SER A 285 -48.66 -0.81 23.53
N LEU A 286 -47.59 -0.94 22.73
CA LEU A 286 -46.24 -0.48 23.07
C LEU A 286 -46.21 1.00 23.50
N ALA A 287 -46.84 1.89 22.73
CA ALA A 287 -46.88 3.33 23.02
C ALA A 287 -47.61 3.65 24.35
N SER A 288 -48.50 2.77 24.79
CA SER A 288 -49.24 2.86 26.07
C SER A 288 -48.60 2.06 27.22
N ASN A 289 -47.43 1.46 27.03
CA ASN A 289 -46.72 0.69 28.06
C ASN A 289 -45.33 1.29 28.37
N PRO A 290 -45.25 2.33 29.23
CA PRO A 290 -44.00 3.00 29.56
C PRO A 290 -42.96 2.09 30.23
N TRP A 291 -43.39 1.05 30.96
CA TRP A 291 -42.49 0.08 31.57
C TRP A 291 -41.76 -0.74 30.50
N LEU A 292 -42.49 -1.26 29.52
CA LEU A 292 -41.93 -2.03 28.39
C LEU A 292 -40.96 -1.16 27.58
N ILE A 293 -41.34 0.07 27.25
CA ILE A 293 -40.46 1.04 26.57
C ILE A 293 -39.17 1.25 27.37
N ASN A 294 -39.26 1.49 28.68
CA ASN A 294 -38.09 1.71 29.53
C ASN A 294 -37.18 0.48 29.63
N GLN A 295 -37.74 -0.74 29.71
CA GLN A 295 -36.96 -1.98 29.67
C GLN A 295 -36.21 -2.14 28.34
N LEU A 296 -36.92 -1.97 27.21
CA LEU A 296 -36.34 -2.07 25.87
C LEU A 296 -35.20 -1.07 25.66
N ILE A 297 -35.40 0.20 26.04
CA ILE A 297 -34.36 1.24 25.98
C ILE A 297 -33.19 0.91 26.91
N SER A 298 -33.45 0.49 28.15
CA SER A 298 -32.41 0.25 29.15
C SER A 298 -31.43 -0.85 28.74
N LYS A 299 -31.94 -1.96 28.18
CA LYS A 299 -31.14 -3.09 27.70
C LYS A 299 -30.47 -2.80 26.33
N GLY A 300 -30.95 -1.81 25.59
CA GLY A 300 -30.35 -1.35 24.34
C GLY A 300 -29.18 -0.36 24.49
N TYR A 301 -28.98 0.25 25.66
CA TYR A 301 -27.84 1.16 25.88
C TYR A 301 -26.46 0.49 25.67
N PRO A 302 -26.16 -0.72 26.20
CA PRO A 302 -24.87 -1.37 25.97
C PRO A 302 -24.60 -1.69 24.48
N ALA A 303 -25.63 -2.06 23.72
CA ALA A 303 -25.55 -2.23 22.26
C ALA A 303 -25.19 -0.90 21.58
N SER A 304 -25.88 0.16 21.96
CA SER A 304 -25.67 1.53 21.45
C SER A 304 -24.25 2.04 21.73
N ILE A 305 -23.72 1.79 22.93
CA ILE A 305 -22.36 2.16 23.34
C ILE A 305 -21.32 1.37 22.54
N ALA A 306 -21.47 0.05 22.43
CA ALA A 306 -20.55 -0.79 21.67
C ALA A 306 -20.50 -0.40 20.18
N ALA A 307 -21.66 -0.14 19.58
CA ALA A 307 -21.77 0.35 18.21
C ALA A 307 -21.18 1.76 18.04
N SER A 308 -21.42 2.67 18.99
CA SER A 308 -20.82 4.01 19.02
C SER A 308 -19.29 3.96 19.07
N LEU A 309 -18.73 3.10 19.92
CA LEU A 309 -17.28 2.90 20.03
C LEU A 309 -16.68 2.31 18.74
N ALA A 310 -17.36 1.33 18.12
CA ALA A 310 -16.94 0.79 16.83
C ALA A 310 -16.95 1.85 15.73
N ALA A 311 -18.07 2.58 15.58
CA ALA A 311 -18.22 3.68 14.63
C ALA A 311 -17.19 4.78 14.86
N ALA A 312 -16.87 5.10 16.11
CA ALA A 312 -15.84 6.06 16.47
C ALA A 312 -14.43 5.59 16.05
N ILE A 313 -14.04 4.36 16.36
CA ILE A 313 -12.71 3.81 16.03
C ILE A 313 -12.52 3.74 14.52
N ILE A 314 -13.48 3.13 13.80
CA ILE A 314 -13.38 2.92 12.35
C ILE A 314 -13.47 4.25 11.56
N SER A 315 -14.29 5.21 11.99
CA SER A 315 -14.33 6.56 11.38
C SER A 315 -13.01 7.30 11.60
N GLY A 316 -12.34 7.08 12.73
CA GLY A 316 -10.98 7.55 12.96
C GLY A 316 -9.97 6.93 12.01
N MET A 317 -10.02 5.61 11.82
CA MET A 317 -9.12 4.89 10.92
C MET A 317 -9.29 5.29 9.45
N PHE A 318 -10.51 5.55 8.97
CA PHE A 318 -10.76 6.05 7.60
C PHE A 318 -10.66 7.57 7.46
N SER A 319 -10.28 8.30 8.51
CA SER A 319 -10.12 9.75 8.40
C SER A 319 -8.86 10.11 7.59
N PRO A 320 -8.94 11.09 6.68
CA PRO A 320 -7.77 11.51 5.89
C PRO A 320 -6.50 11.80 6.73
N PRO A 321 -6.57 12.44 7.91
CA PRO A 321 -5.39 12.72 8.73
C PRO A 321 -4.71 11.50 9.36
N VAL A 322 -5.35 10.32 9.36
CA VAL A 322 -4.78 9.08 9.90
C VAL A 322 -4.11 8.27 8.79
N LEU A 323 -4.82 8.02 7.69
CA LEU A 323 -4.25 7.29 6.54
C LEU A 323 -3.11 8.06 5.86
N SER A 324 -3.14 9.40 5.83
CA SER A 324 -2.06 10.19 5.25
C SER A 324 -0.74 10.12 6.05
N LYS A 325 -0.81 9.83 7.36
CA LYS A 325 0.35 9.76 8.27
C LYS A 325 0.93 8.36 8.41
N ILE A 326 0.15 7.32 8.12
CA ILE A 326 0.61 5.93 8.13
C ILE A 326 0.95 5.52 6.70
N LYS A 327 2.19 5.80 6.28
CA LYS A 327 2.69 5.32 4.99
C LYS A 327 2.91 3.80 5.04
N PRO A 328 2.65 3.06 3.94
CA PRO A 328 3.08 1.68 3.80
C PRO A 328 4.58 1.53 4.10
N LEU A 329 4.97 0.38 4.64
CA LEU A 329 6.37 0.00 4.80
C LEU A 329 7.01 -0.01 3.40
N GLY A 330 7.96 0.89 3.17
CA GLY A 330 8.22 1.37 1.82
C GLY A 330 8.98 0.40 0.93
N ASP A 331 8.36 0.02 -0.19
CA ASP A 331 9.08 -0.22 -1.43
C ASP A 331 9.67 1.13 -1.90
N GLY A 332 10.93 1.37 -1.55
CA GLY A 332 11.62 2.66 -1.68
C GLY A 332 11.82 3.18 -3.11
N TYR A 333 11.33 2.48 -4.14
CA TYR A 333 11.61 2.78 -5.55
C TYR A 333 10.42 3.30 -6.38
N VAL A 334 9.19 3.31 -5.85
CA VAL A 334 7.98 3.71 -6.64
C VAL A 334 7.31 5.00 -6.13
N GLN A 335 7.44 5.33 -4.85
CA GLN A 335 6.51 6.29 -4.21
C GLN A 335 6.89 7.78 -4.23
N LYS A 336 8.11 8.14 -4.64
CA LYS A 336 8.59 9.54 -4.54
C LYS A 336 7.99 10.45 -5.62
N ASP A 337 7.67 9.87 -6.77
CA ASP A 337 7.40 10.59 -8.00
C ASP A 337 5.89 10.71 -8.35
N TRP A 338 5.00 9.96 -7.67
CA TRP A 338 3.56 9.92 -7.99
C TRP A 338 2.67 10.82 -7.13
N LYS A 339 3.17 11.28 -5.97
CA LYS A 339 2.37 11.94 -4.91
C LYS A 339 2.08 13.43 -5.17
N SER A 340 2.69 14.03 -6.18
CA SER A 340 2.40 15.39 -6.66
C SER A 340 1.21 15.45 -7.63
N TRP A 341 0.80 14.31 -8.21
CA TRP A 341 -0.16 14.25 -9.33
C TRP A 341 -1.50 13.58 -9.00
N THR A 342 -1.63 12.98 -7.81
CA THR A 342 -2.86 12.27 -7.40
C THR A 342 -3.25 12.63 -5.98
N LYS A 343 -4.55 12.83 -5.76
CA LYS A 343 -5.15 12.91 -4.44
C LYS A 343 -5.98 11.64 -4.24
N ASP A 344 -5.74 10.94 -3.15
CA ASP A 344 -6.46 9.72 -2.76
C ASP A 344 -6.47 8.59 -3.82
N GLY A 345 -5.41 8.51 -4.66
CA GLY A 345 -5.17 7.37 -5.57
C GLY A 345 -6.00 7.36 -6.86
N LYS A 346 -6.73 8.45 -7.16
CA LYS A 346 -7.37 8.68 -8.46
C LYS A 346 -7.02 10.06 -9.00
N VAL A 347 -7.09 10.21 -10.31
CA VAL A 347 -7.02 11.52 -10.98
C VAL A 347 -8.41 12.13 -10.92
N ASP A 348 -8.62 13.07 -10.01
CA ASP A 348 -9.92 13.71 -9.75
C ASP A 348 -9.85 15.22 -9.99
N ILE A 349 -9.77 15.58 -11.27
CA ILE A 349 -9.94 16.94 -11.79
C ILE A 349 -10.70 16.86 -13.11
N ASP A 350 -11.68 17.74 -13.31
CA ASP A 350 -12.40 17.88 -14.58
C ASP A 350 -11.37 18.31 -15.64
N THR A 351 -11.08 17.43 -16.61
CA THR A 351 -9.85 17.46 -17.42
C THR A 351 -9.80 18.55 -18.50
N ARG A 352 -10.69 19.53 -18.44
CA ARG A 352 -10.75 20.66 -19.37
C ARG A 352 -10.15 21.91 -18.75
N PHE A 353 -8.85 22.08 -19.01
CA PHE A 353 -8.16 23.36 -18.85
C PHE A 353 -8.91 24.46 -19.62
N LYS A 354 -9.10 25.63 -19.00
CA LYS A 354 -9.54 26.83 -19.70
C LYS A 354 -8.34 27.72 -19.95
N GLU A 355 -8.09 27.96 -21.23
CA GLU A 355 -7.11 28.95 -21.68
C GLU A 355 -7.69 30.34 -21.49
N ASP A 356 -7.00 31.18 -20.71
CA ASP A 356 -7.29 32.61 -20.61
C ASP A 356 -6.63 33.33 -21.80
N PRO A 357 -7.20 34.44 -22.34
CA PRO A 357 -6.67 35.16 -23.50
C PRO A 357 -5.20 35.63 -23.43
N GLN A 358 -4.56 35.56 -22.25
CA GLN A 358 -3.15 35.88 -22.02
C GLN A 358 -2.22 34.65 -22.04
N GLY A 359 -2.70 33.44 -22.36
CA GLY A 359 -1.89 32.23 -22.46
C GLY A 359 -1.46 31.64 -21.12
N GLN A 360 -2.12 32.03 -20.03
CA GLN A 360 -2.01 31.34 -18.75
C GLN A 360 -3.13 30.31 -18.60
N TRP A 361 -2.77 29.12 -18.14
CA TRP A 361 -3.70 28.03 -17.91
C TRP A 361 -4.29 28.17 -16.51
N GLU A 362 -5.60 28.38 -16.40
CA GLU A 362 -6.26 28.36 -15.10
C GLU A 362 -6.70 26.92 -14.79
N THR A 363 -6.12 26.34 -13.74
CA THR A 363 -6.48 25.00 -13.27
C THR A 363 -7.88 24.99 -12.67
N PRO A 364 -8.57 23.83 -12.60
CA PRO A 364 -9.95 23.77 -12.09
C PRO A 364 -10.17 24.23 -10.63
N ASP A 365 -9.09 24.47 -9.86
CA ASP A 365 -9.10 25.07 -8.52
C ASP A 365 -8.85 26.60 -8.51
N GLY A 366 -8.86 27.26 -9.67
CA GLY A 366 -8.76 28.72 -9.81
C GLY A 366 -7.33 29.27 -9.70
N LYS A 367 -6.30 28.42 -9.87
CA LYS A 367 -4.90 28.85 -9.87
C LYS A 367 -4.39 29.03 -11.28
N LYS A 368 -3.67 30.12 -11.53
CA LYS A 368 -2.96 30.33 -12.79
C LYS A 368 -1.62 29.59 -12.78
N TRP A 369 -1.45 28.71 -13.75
CA TRP A 369 -0.27 27.88 -13.94
C TRP A 369 0.72 28.53 -14.91
N SER A 370 2.02 28.32 -14.69
CA SER A 370 3.08 28.77 -15.60
C SER A 370 4.14 27.68 -15.81
N PRO A 371 4.91 27.68 -16.92
CA PRO A 371 5.58 26.49 -17.46
C PRO A 371 6.82 25.96 -16.71
N GLU A 372 6.98 26.21 -15.41
CA GLU A 372 8.30 26.21 -14.76
C GLU A 372 8.50 25.19 -13.60
N SER A 373 7.54 24.28 -13.35
CA SER A 373 7.61 23.31 -12.23
C SER A 373 7.19 21.87 -12.61
N GLN A 374 8.10 20.89 -12.55
CA GLN A 374 7.87 19.46 -12.89
C GLN A 374 8.79 18.47 -12.12
N GLU A 375 8.37 17.20 -11.99
CA GLU A 375 9.16 15.93 -11.84
C GLU A 375 8.21 14.69 -11.55
N GLY A 376 8.43 13.52 -12.20
CA GLY A 376 7.88 12.15 -11.91
C GLY A 376 6.41 11.79 -12.34
N VAL A 377 5.97 10.57 -12.76
CA VAL A 377 6.52 9.25 -13.26
C VAL A 377 5.54 8.58 -14.26
N GLY A 378 6.00 7.60 -15.06
CA GLY A 378 5.21 6.87 -16.08
C GLY A 378 4.63 5.49 -15.70
N LEU A 379 3.47 5.17 -16.26
CA LEU A 379 2.64 3.95 -16.18
C LEU A 379 3.27 2.74 -16.88
N THR A 380 3.12 1.57 -16.25
CA THR A 380 3.41 0.27 -16.86
C THR A 380 2.13 -0.54 -17.06
N LYS A 381 1.95 -1.03 -18.30
CA LYS A 381 1.04 -2.13 -18.69
C LYS A 381 -0.45 -1.95 -18.38
N THR A 382 -1.11 -1.06 -19.11
CA THR A 382 -2.45 -1.31 -19.69
C THR A 382 -2.55 -0.48 -20.98
N ILE A 383 -3.04 -1.07 -22.07
CA ILE A 383 -3.36 -0.31 -23.29
C ILE A 383 -4.61 0.52 -22.99
N ILE A 384 -4.53 1.84 -23.13
CA ILE A 384 -5.72 2.68 -23.24
C ILE A 384 -6.12 2.69 -24.71
N ASP A 385 -6.94 1.73 -25.11
CA ASP A 385 -7.79 1.89 -26.28
C ASP A 385 -8.91 2.84 -25.88
N ALA A 386 -8.76 4.11 -26.21
CA ALA A 386 -9.84 5.09 -26.16
C ALA A 386 -10.51 5.11 -27.54
N GLU A 387 -11.65 4.44 -27.66
CA GLU A 387 -12.47 4.50 -28.88
C GLU A 387 -12.90 5.95 -29.20
N ASP A 388 -12.66 6.35 -30.44
CA ASP A 388 -13.39 7.34 -31.23
C ASP A 388 -13.93 8.60 -30.53
N SER A 389 -13.04 9.57 -30.31
CA SER A 389 -13.43 10.98 -30.43
C SER A 389 -13.20 11.47 -31.86
N LYS A 390 -14.28 11.83 -32.56
CA LYS A 390 -14.26 12.39 -33.93
C LYS A 390 -13.45 13.70 -34.10
N LEU A 391 -12.89 14.23 -33.01
CA LEU A 391 -12.09 15.46 -32.98
C LEU A 391 -10.56 15.20 -32.99
N LEU A 392 -10.12 13.95 -32.82
CA LEU A 392 -8.70 13.59 -32.67
C LEU A 392 -8.22 12.75 -33.87
N GLY A 393 -7.77 13.42 -34.92
CA GLY A 393 -7.19 12.77 -36.10
C GLY A 393 -6.01 11.85 -35.76
N ASP A 394 -5.91 10.74 -36.51
CA ASP A 394 -4.82 9.76 -36.56
C ASP A 394 -4.05 9.41 -35.26
N LYS A 395 -4.64 8.45 -34.54
CA LYS A 395 -3.94 7.34 -33.84
C LYS A 395 -2.86 7.71 -32.81
N VAL A 396 -3.29 7.84 -31.54
CA VAL A 396 -2.39 7.71 -30.38
C VAL A 396 -2.23 6.22 -30.04
N ARG A 397 -1.04 5.65 -30.26
CA ARG A 397 -0.66 4.35 -29.66
C ARG A 397 0.18 4.59 -28.40
N ILE A 398 -0.36 4.26 -27.22
CA ILE A 398 0.48 4.10 -26.02
C ILE A 398 1.03 2.68 -26.04
N PHE A 399 2.27 2.53 -26.48
CA PHE A 399 2.85 1.23 -26.73
C PHE A 399 3.31 0.53 -25.45
N THR A 400 2.74 -0.66 -25.21
CA THR A 400 3.04 -1.50 -24.02
C THR A 400 4.26 -2.41 -24.20
N GLN A 401 5.03 -2.25 -25.27
CA GLN A 401 6.29 -2.98 -25.44
C GLN A 401 7.25 -2.58 -24.30
N GLU A 402 7.94 -3.59 -23.76
CA GLU A 402 9.02 -3.31 -22.82
C GLU A 402 10.22 -2.76 -23.58
N PRO A 403 10.89 -1.71 -23.07
CA PRO A 403 12.18 -1.29 -23.57
C PRO A 403 13.18 -2.46 -23.63
N PRO A 404 14.11 -2.47 -24.61
CA PRO A 404 15.12 -3.50 -24.70
C PRO A 404 16.00 -3.49 -23.43
N LYS A 405 16.39 -4.68 -22.96
CA LYS A 405 17.14 -4.80 -21.70
C LYS A 405 18.59 -4.36 -21.82
N ASP A 406 19.15 -4.38 -23.02
CA ASP A 406 20.49 -3.91 -23.39
C ASP A 406 21.65 -4.30 -22.46
N GLN A 407 21.52 -5.44 -21.78
CA GLN A 407 22.43 -5.87 -20.72
C GLN A 407 23.91 -5.90 -21.14
N LYS A 408 24.20 -6.15 -22.42
CA LYS A 408 25.56 -6.05 -22.96
C LYS A 408 26.06 -4.60 -22.97
N LEU A 409 25.31 -3.66 -23.57
CA LEU A 409 25.67 -2.23 -23.59
C LEU A 409 25.79 -1.66 -22.17
N ILE A 410 24.89 -2.08 -21.27
CA ILE A 410 24.95 -1.72 -19.85
C ILE A 410 26.27 -2.14 -19.21
N THR A 411 26.71 -3.38 -19.45
CA THR A 411 28.01 -3.88 -18.99
C THR A 411 29.18 -3.17 -19.67
N ASP A 412 29.15 -3.03 -21.00
CA ASP A 412 30.21 -2.36 -21.77
C ASP A 412 30.42 -0.89 -21.34
N ILE A 413 29.35 -0.18 -20.96
CA ILE A 413 29.39 1.17 -20.37
C ILE A 413 29.90 1.11 -18.92
N THR A 414 29.40 0.18 -18.11
CA THR A 414 29.82 0.02 -16.71
C THR A 414 31.33 -0.22 -16.62
N ASP A 415 31.85 -1.17 -17.39
CA ASP A 415 33.28 -1.48 -17.44
C ASP A 415 34.07 -0.30 -17.99
N GLY A 416 33.60 0.38 -19.05
CA GLY A 416 34.25 1.57 -19.58
C GLY A 416 34.38 2.74 -18.57
N ILE A 417 33.39 2.93 -17.69
CA ILE A 417 33.45 3.94 -16.62
C ILE A 417 34.32 3.46 -15.44
N LYS A 418 34.26 2.17 -15.10
CA LYS A 418 35.07 1.54 -14.05
C LYS A 418 36.57 1.55 -14.38
N ASP A 419 36.91 1.43 -15.67
CA ASP A 419 38.27 1.45 -16.18
C ASP A 419 38.82 2.89 -16.40
N LEU A 420 38.02 3.93 -16.09
CA LEU A 420 38.56 5.28 -15.94
C LEU A 420 39.59 5.28 -14.81
N GLY A 421 40.71 5.98 -15.03
CA GLY A 421 41.81 6.04 -14.06
C GLY A 421 41.31 6.44 -12.66
N ARG A 422 41.86 5.79 -11.62
CA ARG A 422 41.35 5.74 -10.24
C ARG A 422 40.84 7.08 -9.70
N ASP A 423 41.55 8.18 -9.96
CA ASP A 423 41.17 9.53 -9.53
C ASP A 423 39.75 9.93 -10.00
N ASN A 424 39.35 9.55 -11.21
CA ASN A 424 38.00 9.81 -11.74
C ASN A 424 36.93 8.93 -11.07
N VAL A 425 37.26 7.67 -10.78
CA VAL A 425 36.36 6.72 -10.14
C VAL A 425 36.16 7.08 -8.66
N ASP A 426 37.23 7.36 -7.94
CA ASP A 426 37.17 7.75 -6.52
C ASP A 426 36.45 9.10 -6.36
N ASN A 427 36.51 10.01 -7.35
CA ASN A 427 35.72 11.24 -7.38
C ASN A 427 34.19 11.01 -7.47
N LEU A 428 33.73 9.84 -7.93
CA LEU A 428 32.30 9.46 -7.93
C LEU A 428 31.81 8.96 -6.57
N HIS A 429 32.70 8.72 -5.61
CA HIS A 429 32.28 8.39 -4.25
C HIS A 429 31.54 9.60 -3.63
N PRO A 430 30.36 9.44 -3.02
CA PRO A 430 29.56 10.57 -2.52
C PRO A 430 30.32 11.50 -1.54
N ASP A 431 31.23 10.94 -0.72
CA ASP A 431 32.04 11.74 0.19
C ASP A 431 33.15 12.56 -0.50
N ASN A 432 33.53 12.20 -1.73
CA ASN A 432 34.46 12.96 -2.54
C ASN A 432 33.70 13.95 -3.44
N TRP A 433 32.64 13.50 -4.12
CA TRP A 433 31.77 14.33 -4.97
C TRP A 433 31.26 15.59 -4.27
N LYS A 434 30.87 15.50 -3.00
CA LYS A 434 30.39 16.66 -2.23
C LYS A 434 31.45 17.76 -2.01
N ASN A 435 32.73 17.41 -2.10
CA ASN A 435 33.87 18.32 -1.92
C ASN A 435 34.38 18.90 -3.25
N LEU A 436 33.99 18.32 -4.40
CA LEU A 436 34.38 18.80 -5.71
C LEU A 436 33.66 20.10 -6.08
N THR A 437 34.40 21.02 -6.67
CA THR A 437 33.86 22.21 -7.34
C THR A 437 33.00 21.83 -8.56
N PRO A 438 32.11 22.72 -9.05
CA PRO A 438 31.34 22.47 -10.28
C PRO A 438 32.22 22.11 -11.49
N ASP A 439 33.38 22.74 -11.64
CA ASP A 439 34.33 22.48 -12.73
C ASP A 439 34.98 21.09 -12.63
N GLU A 440 35.31 20.65 -11.41
CA GLU A 440 35.88 19.31 -11.18
C GLU A 440 34.83 18.22 -11.43
N LYS A 441 33.59 18.42 -10.98
CA LYS A 441 32.45 17.56 -11.35
C LYS A 441 32.26 17.53 -12.87
N GLY A 442 32.39 18.68 -13.52
CA GLY A 442 32.28 18.80 -14.97
C GLY A 442 33.30 17.93 -15.71
N LYS A 443 34.58 17.99 -15.31
CA LYS A 443 35.63 17.14 -15.89
C LYS A 443 35.36 15.63 -15.71
N VAL A 444 34.80 15.22 -14.58
CA VAL A 444 34.40 13.81 -14.36
C VAL A 444 33.23 13.43 -15.29
N MET A 445 32.25 14.32 -15.45
CA MET A 445 31.12 14.12 -16.37
C MET A 445 31.54 14.10 -17.85
N GLU A 446 32.54 14.89 -18.24
CA GLU A 446 33.17 14.82 -19.56
C GLU A 446 33.79 13.44 -19.82
N LYS A 447 34.53 12.87 -18.85
CA LYS A 447 35.11 11.53 -19.00
C LYS A 447 34.07 10.43 -19.12
N ILE A 448 32.96 10.53 -18.39
CA ILE A 448 31.83 9.60 -18.53
C ILE A 448 31.12 9.79 -19.88
N SER A 449 30.98 11.04 -20.35
CA SER A 449 30.43 11.35 -21.67
C SER A 449 31.29 10.76 -22.80
N ASP A 450 32.61 10.82 -22.69
CA ASP A 450 33.54 10.18 -23.64
C ASP A 450 33.31 8.66 -23.73
N VAL A 451 33.11 7.98 -22.59
CA VAL A 451 32.76 6.54 -22.56
C VAL A 451 31.40 6.28 -23.22
N LEU A 452 30.39 7.10 -22.92
CA LEU A 452 29.05 6.92 -23.50
C LEU A 452 29.03 7.15 -25.02
N LYS A 453 29.82 8.12 -25.52
CA LYS A 453 30.04 8.35 -26.96
C LYS A 453 30.65 7.12 -27.63
N ASP A 454 31.70 6.54 -27.06
CA ASP A 454 32.34 5.33 -27.57
C ASP A 454 31.36 4.14 -27.59
N LYS A 455 30.74 3.80 -26.44
CA LYS A 455 29.91 2.58 -26.33
C LYS A 455 28.59 2.64 -27.08
N LEU A 456 27.98 3.83 -27.22
CA LEU A 456 26.76 4.00 -28.02
C LEU A 456 27.08 4.40 -29.48
N GLY A 457 28.35 4.70 -29.78
CA GLY A 457 28.83 5.19 -31.07
C GLY A 457 28.15 6.50 -31.49
N LEU A 458 28.12 7.47 -30.58
CA LEU A 458 27.48 8.78 -30.77
C LEU A 458 28.54 9.88 -30.81
N ASP A 459 28.25 10.94 -31.56
CA ASP A 459 28.99 12.19 -31.49
C ASP A 459 28.06 13.32 -31.05
N TYR A 460 28.52 14.11 -30.08
CA TYR A 460 27.81 15.25 -29.50
C TYR A 460 28.74 16.13 -28.67
N LYS A 461 28.39 17.41 -28.55
CA LYS A 461 28.98 18.34 -27.59
C LYS A 461 28.29 18.19 -26.23
N LEU A 462 29.07 17.95 -25.16
CA LEU A 462 28.56 18.11 -23.79
C LEU A 462 28.59 19.61 -23.44
N ASP A 463 27.47 20.12 -22.92
CA ASP A 463 27.29 21.53 -22.56
C ASP A 463 26.83 21.62 -21.10
N LEU A 464 27.80 21.91 -20.22
CA LEU A 464 27.58 22.04 -18.79
C LEU A 464 27.24 23.50 -18.48
N TYR A 465 25.95 23.76 -18.26
CA TYR A 465 25.43 25.11 -18.05
C TYR A 465 24.87 25.26 -16.63
N SER A 466 24.71 26.50 -16.16
CA SER A 466 24.00 26.78 -14.90
C SER A 466 22.71 27.53 -15.20
N ASN A 467 21.61 27.03 -14.67
CA ASN A 467 20.32 27.70 -14.62
C ASN A 467 19.70 27.52 -13.22
N GLU A 468 20.05 28.43 -12.31
CA GLU A 468 19.54 28.47 -10.93
C GLU A 468 18.05 28.77 -10.84
N GLN A 469 17.46 29.38 -11.87
CA GLN A 469 16.02 29.70 -11.91
C GLN A 469 15.16 28.46 -12.15
N LYS A 470 15.73 27.39 -12.73
CA LYS A 470 15.03 26.13 -13.03
C LYS A 470 15.82 24.91 -12.52
N PRO A 471 15.97 24.74 -11.19
CA PRO A 471 16.80 23.69 -10.60
C PRO A 471 16.22 22.27 -10.75
N GLY A 472 14.98 22.13 -11.24
CA GLY A 472 14.37 20.84 -11.62
C GLY A 472 14.64 20.43 -13.09
N LEU A 473 15.27 21.28 -13.90
CA LEU A 473 15.84 20.84 -15.18
C LEU A 473 17.13 20.10 -14.89
N GLY A 474 17.16 18.79 -15.13
CA GLY A 474 18.38 17.96 -15.02
C GLY A 474 19.27 18.09 -16.24
N GLY A 475 18.72 17.81 -17.42
CA GLY A 475 19.42 17.87 -18.70
C GLY A 475 18.47 18.05 -19.88
N SER A 476 19.04 18.00 -21.10
CA SER A 476 18.28 17.88 -22.35
C SER A 476 19.19 17.44 -23.50
N TRP A 477 18.77 16.45 -24.28
CA TRP A 477 19.26 16.23 -25.65
C TRP A 477 18.77 17.34 -26.61
N SER A 478 19.59 17.69 -27.59
CA SER A 478 19.23 18.60 -28.68
C SER A 478 19.90 18.15 -29.97
N ARG A 479 19.07 17.80 -30.95
CA ARG A 479 19.50 17.43 -32.31
C ARG A 479 20.08 18.63 -33.04
N GLY A 480 21.26 18.47 -33.60
CA GLY A 480 21.88 19.41 -34.53
C GLY A 480 21.65 19.03 -35.99
N THR A 481 22.00 19.92 -36.91
CA THR A 481 21.84 19.69 -38.35
C THR A 481 22.80 18.61 -38.84
N LYS A 482 22.24 17.49 -39.31
CA LYS A 482 22.99 16.30 -39.73
C LYS A 482 24.04 16.62 -40.80
N GLY A 483 25.31 16.59 -40.40
CA GLY A 483 26.46 16.85 -41.28
C GLY A 483 26.98 18.28 -41.28
N ASP A 484 26.38 19.21 -40.52
CA ASP A 484 26.94 20.55 -40.30
C ASP A 484 27.83 20.56 -39.03
N PRO A 485 29.17 20.74 -39.16
CA PRO A 485 30.05 20.81 -37.99
C PRO A 485 29.84 22.08 -37.14
N ASN A 486 29.08 23.07 -37.62
CA ASN A 486 28.75 24.30 -36.88
C ASN A 486 27.49 24.16 -36.02
N ASP A 487 26.68 23.12 -36.27
CA ASP A 487 25.44 22.82 -35.53
C ASP A 487 25.44 21.33 -35.10
N PRO A 488 26.36 20.91 -34.21
CA PRO A 488 26.43 19.54 -33.73
C PRO A 488 25.29 19.20 -32.78
N ASN A 489 25.03 17.91 -32.59
CA ASN A 489 24.20 17.44 -31.47
C ASN A 489 24.76 17.97 -30.13
N VAL A 490 23.88 18.42 -29.25
CA VAL A 490 24.26 18.97 -27.93
C VAL A 490 23.52 18.23 -26.82
N LEU A 491 24.27 17.69 -25.87
CA LEU A 491 23.74 17.17 -24.62
C LEU A 491 24.00 18.21 -23.53
N LYS A 492 22.93 18.77 -22.96
CA LYS A 492 23.02 19.82 -21.93
C LYS A 492 22.78 19.23 -20.55
N ILE A 493 23.57 19.62 -19.55
CA ILE A 493 23.36 19.27 -18.13
C ILE A 493 23.37 20.54 -17.27
N ASN A 494 22.36 20.70 -16.40
CA ASN A 494 22.26 21.84 -15.50
C ASN A 494 23.07 21.59 -14.22
N THR A 495 24.23 22.21 -14.13
CA THR A 495 25.18 22.11 -13.00
C THR A 495 24.65 22.69 -11.68
N SER A 496 23.69 23.62 -11.74
CA SER A 496 22.94 24.11 -10.58
C SER A 496 21.67 23.29 -10.27
N GLY A 497 21.34 22.32 -11.13
CA GLY A 497 20.20 21.43 -10.96
C GLY A 497 20.34 20.51 -9.75
N ASN A 498 19.21 20.04 -9.22
CA ASN A 498 19.21 19.12 -8.07
C ASN A 498 19.90 17.78 -8.39
N ALA A 499 19.81 17.30 -9.64
CA ALA A 499 20.48 16.10 -10.10
C ALA A 499 22.02 16.18 -10.01
N PHE A 500 22.63 17.37 -10.17
CA PHE A 500 24.08 17.54 -10.15
C PHE A 500 24.70 17.50 -8.74
N LYS A 501 23.86 17.55 -7.69
CA LYS A 501 24.31 17.56 -6.29
C LYS A 501 24.77 16.18 -5.81
N ASP A 502 24.28 15.13 -6.42
CA ASP A 502 24.57 13.72 -6.10
C ASP A 502 25.21 13.02 -7.32
N PRO A 503 26.28 12.22 -7.16
CA PRO A 503 26.97 11.62 -8.30
C PRO A 503 26.12 10.58 -9.03
N ARG A 504 25.28 9.83 -8.32
CA ARG A 504 24.39 8.81 -8.92
C ARG A 504 23.34 9.49 -9.78
N GLU A 505 22.76 10.58 -9.31
CA GLU A 505 21.79 11.36 -10.09
C GLU A 505 22.43 12.07 -11.29
N ALA A 506 23.61 12.67 -11.13
CA ALA A 506 24.33 13.31 -12.23
C ALA A 506 24.63 12.31 -13.36
N ILE A 507 25.19 11.15 -13.01
CA ILE A 507 25.44 10.03 -13.96
C ILE A 507 24.13 9.60 -14.62
N ARG A 508 23.07 9.39 -13.83
CA ARG A 508 21.77 8.91 -14.34
C ARG A 508 21.18 9.87 -15.37
N THR A 509 21.25 11.18 -15.13
CA THR A 509 20.80 12.19 -16.11
C THR A 509 21.66 12.14 -17.38
N LEU A 510 22.99 12.11 -17.27
CA LEU A 510 23.86 12.04 -18.45
C LEU A 510 23.60 10.79 -19.31
N ILE A 511 23.38 9.63 -18.69
CA ILE A 511 23.04 8.39 -19.42
C ILE A 511 21.64 8.50 -20.05
N HIS A 512 20.65 9.05 -19.34
CA HIS A 512 19.29 9.26 -19.85
C HIS A 512 19.28 10.16 -21.10
N GLU A 513 19.92 11.33 -21.03
CA GLU A 513 20.00 12.26 -22.19
C GLU A 513 20.82 11.65 -23.34
N THR A 514 21.87 10.88 -23.05
CA THR A 514 22.65 10.21 -24.11
C THR A 514 21.84 9.10 -24.78
N ARG A 515 20.92 8.45 -24.06
CA ARG A 515 20.05 7.41 -24.61
C ARG A 515 19.08 7.99 -25.66
N HIS A 516 18.68 9.25 -25.54
CA HIS A 516 17.94 9.94 -26.62
C HIS A 516 18.75 10.06 -27.91
N GLY A 517 20.04 10.38 -27.84
CA GLY A 517 20.91 10.34 -29.00
C GLY A 517 21.06 8.93 -29.63
N TYR A 518 21.05 7.87 -28.81
CA TYR A 518 21.06 6.50 -29.31
C TYR A 518 19.74 6.10 -29.96
N GLN A 519 18.60 6.48 -29.39
CA GLN A 519 17.28 6.28 -29.98
C GLN A 519 17.15 7.00 -31.33
N GLU A 520 17.67 8.22 -31.45
CA GLU A 520 17.73 8.95 -32.72
C GLU A 520 18.62 8.23 -33.75
N LYS A 521 19.77 7.70 -33.32
CA LYS A 521 20.71 6.99 -34.19
C LYS A 521 20.15 5.68 -34.78
N VAL A 522 19.33 4.96 -34.02
CA VAL A 522 18.80 3.64 -34.41
C VAL A 522 17.43 3.71 -35.11
N GLN A 523 16.96 4.89 -35.49
CA GLN A 523 15.72 5.06 -36.24
C GLN A 523 15.75 4.30 -37.58
N ASP A 524 14.83 3.35 -37.78
CA ASP A 524 14.55 2.73 -39.07
C ASP A 524 13.05 2.37 -39.18
N PRO A 525 12.28 3.02 -40.07
CA PRO A 525 10.86 2.70 -40.28
C PRO A 525 10.61 1.29 -40.86
N ASN A 526 11.64 0.58 -41.31
CA ASN A 526 11.59 -0.81 -41.76
C ASN A 526 12.40 -1.77 -40.85
N GLY A 527 12.96 -1.26 -39.76
CA GLY A 527 13.79 -2.02 -38.83
C GLY A 527 12.99 -2.91 -37.88
N THR A 528 13.61 -3.27 -36.76
CA THR A 528 12.93 -3.94 -35.63
C THR A 528 11.86 -3.03 -35.00
N ASP A 529 10.95 -3.61 -34.22
CA ASP A 529 9.93 -2.85 -33.49
C ASP A 529 10.53 -1.67 -32.70
N TYR A 530 11.67 -1.87 -32.03
CA TYR A 530 12.36 -0.82 -31.26
C TYR A 530 12.80 0.37 -32.13
N GLU A 531 13.29 0.10 -33.33
CA GLU A 531 13.82 1.09 -34.28
C GLU A 531 12.67 1.88 -34.94
N GLN A 532 11.61 1.19 -35.35
CA GLN A 532 10.36 1.81 -35.82
C GLN A 532 9.70 2.67 -34.74
N MET A 533 9.82 2.26 -33.48
CA MET A 533 9.28 2.96 -32.32
C MET A 533 10.04 4.25 -32.00
N CYS A 534 11.37 4.23 -32.11
CA CYS A 534 12.19 5.44 -31.96
C CYS A 534 11.90 6.46 -33.08
N GLU A 535 11.69 6.00 -34.31
CA GLU A 535 11.29 6.83 -35.46
C GLU A 535 9.91 7.48 -35.25
N TYR A 536 8.90 6.69 -34.86
CA TYR A 536 7.56 7.21 -34.58
C TYR A 536 7.58 8.24 -33.45
N ASN A 537 8.34 7.99 -32.39
CA ASN A 537 8.39 8.86 -31.22
C ASN A 537 9.12 10.19 -31.47
N ASP A 538 10.13 10.26 -32.33
CA ASP A 538 10.80 11.52 -32.70
C ASP A 538 9.86 12.42 -33.52
N THR A 539 9.13 11.81 -34.48
CA THR A 539 8.11 12.50 -35.29
C THR A 539 6.93 13.01 -34.44
N ASN A 540 6.56 12.28 -33.39
CA ASN A 540 5.38 12.56 -32.56
C ASN A 540 5.74 12.95 -31.11
N TYR A 541 6.94 13.46 -30.89
CA TYR A 541 7.48 13.69 -29.55
C TYR A 541 6.65 14.72 -28.78
N VAL A 542 6.01 14.28 -27.70
CA VAL A 542 5.28 15.17 -26.81
C VAL A 542 6.28 15.79 -25.84
N ARG A 543 6.35 17.12 -25.80
CA ARG A 543 7.24 17.84 -24.89
C ARG A 543 6.64 17.84 -23.48
N SER A 544 7.52 17.81 -22.48
CA SER A 544 7.12 17.82 -21.06
C SER A 544 6.22 19.01 -20.71
N GLY A 545 6.48 20.18 -21.30
CA GLY A 545 5.67 21.39 -21.12
C GLY A 545 4.34 21.46 -21.88
N SER A 546 4.07 20.53 -22.81
CA SER A 546 2.79 20.50 -23.56
C SER A 546 1.78 19.50 -23.00
N ASP A 547 2.21 18.29 -22.66
CA ASP A 547 1.41 17.30 -21.92
C ASP A 547 2.41 16.40 -21.18
N TYR A 548 2.62 16.68 -19.89
CA TYR A 548 3.61 15.98 -19.09
C TYR A 548 3.29 14.50 -18.95
N VAL A 549 2.01 14.11 -18.87
CA VAL A 549 1.64 12.70 -18.74
C VAL A 549 2.08 11.97 -20.00
N ARG A 550 1.68 12.45 -21.19
CA ARG A 550 2.10 11.83 -22.45
C ARG A 550 3.61 11.86 -22.67
N TYR A 551 4.28 12.97 -22.36
CA TYR A 551 5.74 13.06 -22.36
C TYR A 551 6.35 11.97 -21.47
N ASN A 552 5.81 11.75 -20.28
CA ASN A 552 6.34 10.77 -19.34
C ASN A 552 6.02 9.33 -19.77
N GLU A 553 4.87 9.09 -20.41
CA GLU A 553 4.46 7.77 -20.91
C GLU A 553 5.08 7.35 -22.24
N GLN A 554 5.57 8.29 -23.05
CA GLN A 554 6.04 7.98 -24.38
C GLN A 554 7.25 7.04 -24.36
N TYR A 555 7.31 6.13 -25.33
CA TYR A 555 8.20 4.98 -25.28
C TYR A 555 9.68 5.32 -25.06
N VAL A 556 10.19 6.33 -25.77
CA VAL A 556 11.60 6.77 -25.69
C VAL A 556 11.97 7.32 -24.31
N GLU A 557 11.03 7.96 -23.61
CA GLU A 557 11.24 8.49 -22.26
C GLU A 557 11.26 7.37 -21.21
N ARG A 558 10.39 6.37 -21.38
CA ARG A 558 10.41 5.14 -20.55
C ARG A 558 11.67 4.31 -20.78
N ASP A 559 12.13 4.17 -22.03
CA ASP A 559 13.40 3.51 -22.37
C ASP A 559 14.60 4.26 -21.80
N SER A 560 14.73 5.57 -22.03
CA SER A 560 15.85 6.38 -21.51
C SER A 560 15.93 6.35 -19.99
N ARG A 561 14.80 6.40 -19.27
CA ARG A 561 14.80 6.26 -17.80
C ARG A 561 15.18 4.86 -17.34
N ASN A 562 14.67 3.81 -17.98
CA ASN A 562 15.00 2.42 -17.62
C ASN A 562 16.47 2.11 -17.88
N PHE A 563 16.99 2.49 -19.04
CA PHE A 563 18.40 2.33 -19.42
C PHE A 563 19.31 3.11 -18.46
N GLY A 564 19.04 4.40 -18.23
CA GLY A 564 19.79 5.22 -17.27
C GLY A 564 19.77 4.65 -15.84
N HIS A 565 18.63 4.15 -15.37
CA HIS A 565 18.52 3.55 -14.04
C HIS A 565 19.31 2.24 -13.92
N ASN A 566 19.16 1.33 -14.88
CA ASN A 566 19.84 0.03 -14.84
C ASN A 566 21.36 0.18 -14.95
N THR A 567 21.86 1.01 -15.87
CA THR A 567 23.30 1.28 -16.02
C THR A 567 23.89 1.92 -14.77
N THR A 568 23.22 2.93 -14.22
CA THR A 568 23.71 3.59 -12.99
C THR A 568 23.72 2.61 -11.81
N ASN A 569 22.71 1.76 -11.66
CA ASN A 569 22.66 0.78 -10.57
C ASN A 569 23.77 -0.28 -10.69
N GLN A 570 24.04 -0.78 -11.89
CA GLN A 570 25.12 -1.75 -12.12
C GLN A 570 26.49 -1.11 -11.85
N LEU A 571 26.72 0.11 -12.37
CA LEU A 571 27.94 0.87 -12.11
C LEU A 571 28.18 1.07 -10.61
N ILE A 572 27.22 1.62 -9.87
CA ILE A 572 27.37 1.84 -8.42
C ILE A 572 27.56 0.50 -7.68
N GLY A 573 26.98 -0.59 -8.17
CA GLY A 573 27.23 -1.94 -7.66
C GLY A 573 28.70 -2.38 -7.78
N GLU A 574 29.34 -2.14 -8.92
CA GLU A 574 30.76 -2.46 -9.13
C GLU A 574 31.71 -1.47 -8.41
N LEU A 575 31.40 -0.17 -8.43
CA LEU A 575 32.22 0.83 -7.73
C LEU A 575 32.24 0.59 -6.21
N ASN A 576 31.12 0.19 -5.62
CA ASN A 576 31.07 -0.15 -4.20
C ASN A 576 32.02 -1.29 -3.82
N LYS A 577 32.18 -2.32 -4.66
CA LYS A 577 33.14 -3.43 -4.42
C LYS A 577 34.59 -2.92 -4.44
N MET A 578 34.93 -2.11 -5.44
CA MET A 578 36.24 -1.47 -5.55
C MET A 578 36.57 -0.59 -4.33
N TRP A 579 35.59 0.16 -3.84
CA TRP A 579 35.74 1.01 -2.65
C TRP A 579 35.80 0.21 -1.34
N SER A 580 35.12 -0.95 -1.24
CA SER A 580 35.24 -1.85 -0.09
C SER A 580 36.50 -2.72 -0.09
N GLY A 581 37.19 -2.83 -1.23
CA GLY A 581 38.36 -3.69 -1.40
C GLY A 581 38.00 -5.17 -1.58
N GLU A 582 36.83 -5.45 -2.15
CA GLU A 582 36.38 -6.78 -2.61
C GLU A 582 36.67 -6.99 -4.11
#